data_AF-A0A350CWJ8-F1
#
_entry.id   AF-A0A350CWJ8-F1
#
_cell.length_a   1.000
_cell.length_b   1.000
_cell.length_c   1.000
_cell.angle_alpha   90.00
_cell.angle_beta   90.00
_cell.angle_gamma   90.00
#
_symmetry.space_group_name_H-M   'P 1'
#
loop_
_entity.id
_entity.type
_entity.pdbx_description
1 polymer ?
#
loop_
_entity_poly.entity_id
_entity_poly.type
_entity_poly.pdbx_seq_one_letter_code
_entity_poly.pdbx_strand_id
1 'polypeptide(L)'
;AAQMQCSTCHDNTTEFTKPSTQKCESCHGPMAQIKTKANPQDKYPHQSAHYGNTVDCVVCHSEHKASQDLCSNCHQTQWSNFR
;
A
#
# COMPACT_ATOMS: atom_id res chain seq x y z
N ALA A 1 -12.03 -3.69 -14.60
CA ALA A 1 -11.27 -4.25 -13.48
C ALA A 1 -11.87 -5.62 -13.16
N ALA A 2 -11.07 -6.66 -13.00
CA ALA A 2 -11.59 -7.94 -12.51
C ALA A 2 -12.28 -7.67 -11.17
N GLN A 3 -13.56 -8.04 -11.05
CA GLN A 3 -14.31 -7.92 -9.82
C GLN A 3 -13.75 -8.95 -8.84
N MET A 4 -12.84 -8.53 -7.97
CA MET A 4 -12.36 -9.36 -6.86
C MET A 4 -13.49 -9.55 -5.86
N GLN A 5 -13.63 -10.78 -5.36
CA GLN A 5 -14.60 -11.09 -4.30
C GLN A 5 -14.15 -10.44 -2.99
N CYS A 6 -15.10 -10.06 -2.13
CA CYS A 6 -14.81 -9.50 -0.81
C CYS A 6 -13.85 -10.41 -0.01
N SER A 7 -14.04 -11.73 -0.16
CA SER A 7 -13.25 -12.78 0.48
C SER A 7 -11.76 -12.80 0.11
N THR A 8 -11.39 -12.09 -0.97
CA THR A 8 -9.99 -11.97 -1.41
C THR A 8 -9.16 -11.22 -0.36
N CYS A 9 -9.73 -10.17 0.22
CA CYS A 9 -9.05 -9.33 1.21
C CYS A 9 -9.60 -9.57 2.62
N HIS A 10 -10.89 -9.88 2.76
CA HIS A 10 -11.59 -9.99 4.05
C HIS A 10 -11.95 -11.44 4.36
N ASP A 11 -11.88 -11.88 5.61
CA ASP A 11 -12.17 -13.27 5.99
C ASP A 11 -13.68 -13.58 6.12
N ASN A 12 -14.50 -13.15 5.15
CA ASN A 12 -15.96 -13.25 5.17
C ASN A 12 -16.57 -12.79 6.51
N THR A 13 -15.97 -11.76 7.10
CA THR A 13 -16.43 -11.16 8.36
C THR A 13 -17.50 -10.11 8.05
N THR A 14 -18.37 -9.82 9.02
CA THR A 14 -19.34 -8.73 8.94
C THR A 14 -18.78 -7.41 9.48
N GLU A 15 -17.55 -7.42 9.98
CA GLU A 15 -16.91 -6.27 10.59
C GLU A 15 -16.32 -5.34 9.54
N PHE A 16 -16.57 -4.04 9.66
CA PHE A 16 -16.00 -3.03 8.78
C PHE A 16 -14.59 -2.65 9.22
N THR A 17 -13.67 -3.61 9.16
CA THR A 17 -12.27 -3.42 9.51
C THR A 17 -11.38 -3.47 8.27
N LYS A 18 -10.20 -2.85 8.37
CA LYS A 18 -9.17 -2.99 7.32
C LYS A 18 -8.71 -4.45 7.27
N PRO A 19 -8.38 -4.99 6.08
CA PRO A 19 -7.79 -6.32 6.01
C PRO A 19 -6.40 -6.32 6.62
N SER A 20 -5.93 -7.52 6.93
CA SER A 20 -4.56 -7.73 7.40
C SER A 20 -3.57 -7.54 6.24
N THR A 21 -2.41 -6.96 6.53
CA THR A 21 -1.31 -6.76 5.56
C THR A 21 -0.90 -8.07 4.86
N GLN A 22 -0.99 -9.20 5.56
CA GLN A 22 -0.70 -10.52 5.00
C GLN A 22 -1.59 -10.89 3.80
N LYS A 23 -2.81 -10.35 3.71
CA LYS A 23 -3.69 -10.56 2.54
C LYS A 23 -3.09 -9.92 1.29
N CYS A 24 -2.54 -8.73 1.41
CA CYS A 24 -1.82 -8.04 0.33
C CYS A 24 -0.53 -8.80 -0.04
N GLU A 25 0.25 -9.18 0.97
CA GLU A 25 1.54 -9.87 0.78
C GLU A 25 1.39 -11.26 0.14
N SER A 26 0.24 -11.93 0.31
CA SER A 26 -0.03 -13.23 -0.30
C SER A 26 0.02 -13.22 -1.84
N CYS A 27 -0.25 -12.06 -2.45
CA CYS A 27 -0.20 -11.87 -3.90
C CYS A 27 0.95 -10.98 -4.35
N HIS A 28 1.29 -9.94 -3.57
CA HIS A 28 2.30 -8.95 -3.95
C HIS A 28 3.68 -9.21 -3.35
N GLY A 29 3.80 -10.10 -2.36
CA GLY A 29 5.01 -10.32 -1.58
C GLY A 29 5.20 -9.26 -0.47
N PRO A 30 6.21 -9.44 0.39
CA PRO A 30 6.51 -8.48 1.45
C PRO A 30 6.98 -7.15 0.87
N MET A 31 6.68 -6.03 1.54
CA MET A 31 6.96 -4.67 1.06
C MET A 31 8.39 -4.47 0.54
N ALA A 32 9.39 -5.03 1.23
CA ALA A 32 10.81 -4.96 0.87
C ALA A 32 11.15 -5.57 -0.50
N GLN A 33 10.34 -6.51 -0.98
CA GLN A 33 10.53 -7.20 -2.25
C GLN A 33 9.76 -6.54 -3.40
N ILE A 34 8.84 -5.62 -3.10
CA ILE A 34 8.06 -4.90 -4.10
C ILE A 34 8.89 -3.76 -4.67
N LYS A 35 9.47 -3.99 -5.86
CA LYS A 35 10.28 -2.99 -6.56
C LYS A 35 9.42 -1.84 -7.06
N THR A 36 9.83 -0.62 -6.75
CA THR A 36 9.17 0.62 -7.16
C THR A 36 10.12 1.50 -7.95
N LYS A 37 9.58 2.45 -8.70
CA LYS A 37 10.40 3.48 -9.36
C LYS A 37 10.75 4.56 -8.35
N ALA A 38 11.98 5.08 -8.46
CA ALA A 38 12.37 6.25 -7.71
C ALA A 38 11.53 7.47 -8.12
N ASN A 39 11.32 8.39 -7.17
CA ASN A 39 10.86 9.74 -7.46
C ASN A 39 12.04 10.62 -7.95
N PRO A 40 11.80 11.89 -8.35
CA PRO A 40 12.87 12.79 -8.82
C PRO A 40 13.99 13.09 -7.79
N GLN A 41 13.80 12.70 -6.53
CA GLN A 41 14.77 12.87 -5.44
C GLN A 41 15.42 11.54 -5.02
N ASP A 42 15.40 10.54 -5.91
CA ASP A 42 15.98 9.21 -5.71
C ASP A 42 15.43 8.47 -4.47
N LYS A 43 14.16 8.71 -4.11
CA LYS A 43 13.46 8.00 -3.02
C LYS A 43 12.45 7.00 -3.57
N TYR A 44 12.26 5.93 -2.82
CA TYR A 44 11.36 4.83 -3.16
C TYR A 44 10.23 4.75 -2.12
N PRO A 45 8.95 4.67 -2.53
CA PRO A 45 7.82 4.73 -1.60
C PRO A 45 7.74 3.52 -0.65
N HIS A 46 8.28 2.36 -1.04
CA HIS A 46 8.33 1.14 -0.22
C HIS A 46 9.65 0.96 0.55
N GLN A 47 10.52 1.96 0.56
CA GLN A 47 11.78 1.95 1.32
C GLN A 47 11.89 3.25 2.12
N SER A 48 10.95 3.42 3.04
CA SER A 48 10.89 4.62 3.89
C SER A 48 12.05 4.65 4.88
N ALA A 49 12.71 5.80 4.99
CA ALA A 49 13.74 6.02 6.02
C ALA A 49 13.15 6.10 7.44
N HIS A 50 11.88 6.46 7.58
CA HIS A 50 11.21 6.58 8.88
C HIS A 50 10.63 5.25 9.36
N TYR A 51 10.05 4.49 8.45
CA TYR A 51 9.22 3.34 8.80
C TYR A 51 9.77 2.01 8.29
N GLY A 52 10.78 2.02 7.42
CA GLY A 52 11.24 0.79 6.77
C GLY A 52 10.08 0.05 6.11
N ASN A 53 9.80 -1.17 6.61
CA ASN A 53 8.78 -2.07 6.10
C ASN A 53 7.62 -2.32 7.09
N THR A 54 7.46 -1.49 8.12
CA THR A 54 6.50 -1.76 9.21
C THR A 54 5.14 -1.09 9.02
N VAL A 55 4.96 -0.29 7.96
CA VAL A 55 3.68 0.35 7.65
C VAL A 55 2.77 -0.63 6.95
N ASP A 56 1.51 -0.70 7.38
CA ASP A 56 0.50 -1.49 6.68
C ASP A 56 0.22 -0.94 5.27
N CYS A 57 0.03 -1.83 4.30
CA CYS A 57 -0.21 -1.46 2.89
C CYS A 57 -1.38 -0.48 2.75
N VAL A 58 -2.44 -0.70 3.52
CA VAL A 58 -3.69 0.08 3.49
C VAL A 58 -3.57 1.49 4.05
N VAL A 59 -2.45 1.86 4.68
CA VAL A 59 -2.18 3.24 5.07
C VAL A 59 -2.07 4.15 3.84
N CYS A 60 -1.50 3.63 2.75
CA CYS A 60 -1.36 4.35 1.49
C CYS A 60 -2.36 3.86 0.43
N HIS A 61 -2.53 2.54 0.31
CA HIS A 61 -3.30 1.89 -0.75
C HIS A 61 -4.71 1.57 -0.28
N SER A 62 -5.67 2.43 -0.62
CA SER A 62 -7.05 2.29 -0.17
C SER A 62 -7.85 1.34 -1.05
N GLU A 63 -8.72 0.53 -0.44
CA GLU A 63 -9.62 -0.38 -1.18
C GLU A 63 -10.88 0.33 -1.71
N HIS A 64 -11.66 0.94 -0.81
CA HIS A 64 -12.99 1.48 -1.10
C HIS A 64 -13.03 3.01 -1.23
N LYS A 65 -11.87 3.63 -1.44
CA LYS A 65 -11.70 5.08 -1.67
C LYS A 65 -10.38 5.32 -2.42
N ALA A 66 -10.15 6.57 -2.83
CA ALA A 66 -8.88 6.94 -3.46
C ALA A 66 -7.69 6.74 -2.52
N SER A 67 -6.66 6.04 -3.02
CA SER A 67 -5.35 5.91 -2.38
C SER A 67 -4.67 7.27 -2.21
N GLN A 68 -3.91 7.45 -1.14
CA GLN A 68 -3.12 8.66 -0.87
C GLN A 68 -1.80 8.24 -0.24
N ASP A 69 -0.69 8.87 -0.61
CA ASP A 69 0.59 8.51 -0.02
C ASP A 69 0.80 9.22 1.32
N LEU A 70 1.35 8.49 2.30
CA LEU A 70 1.65 9.02 3.63
C LEU A 70 2.71 10.14 3.58
N CYS A 71 3.64 10.07 2.62
CA CYS A 71 4.80 10.96 2.55
C CYS A 71 4.41 12.41 2.26
N SER A 72 3.41 12.60 1.39
CA SER A 72 2.91 13.90 0.96
C SER A 72 2.31 14.75 2.10
N ASN A 73 2.02 14.14 3.25
CA ASN A 73 1.57 14.87 4.43
C ASN A 73 2.66 15.80 5.02
N CYS A 74 3.93 15.46 4.81
CA CYS A 74 5.07 16.22 5.34
C CYS A 74 6.06 16.66 4.25
N HIS A 75 6.11 15.95 3.13
CA HIS A 75 7.04 16.18 2.04
C HIS A 75 6.32 16.55 0.75
N GLN A 76 6.99 17.27 -0.15
CA GLN A 76 6.51 17.44 -1.52
C GLN A 76 7.04 16.28 -2.36
N THR A 77 6.26 15.20 -2.45
CA THR A 77 6.62 13.98 -3.17
C THR A 77 5.86 13.83 -4.48
N GLN A 78 6.48 13.20 -5.47
CA GLN A 78 5.86 12.85 -6.74
C GLN A 78 6.13 11.38 -7.05
N TRP A 79 5.09 10.55 -7.01
CA TRP A 79 5.19 9.12 -7.24
C TRP A 79 4.69 8.75 -8.63
N SER A 80 5.48 7.99 -9.38
CA SER A 80 5.05 7.48 -10.69
C SER A 80 4.25 6.19 -10.54
N ASN A 81 3.09 6.10 -11.20
CA ASN A 81 2.19 4.93 -11.13
C ASN A 81 1.73 4.58 -9.71
N PHE A 82 1.44 5.57 -8.87
CA PHE A 82 0.79 5.33 -7.59
C PHE A 82 -0.62 4.75 -7.83
N ARG A 83 -0.89 3.57 -7.26
CA ARG A 83 -2.12 2.78 -7.45
C ARG A 83 -2.51 2.18 -6.12
#